data_AF-A0A7X7DMA2-F1
#
_entry.id   AF-A0A7X7DMA2-F1
#
_cell.length_a   1.000
_cell.length_b   1.000
_cell.length_c   1.000
_cell.angle_alpha   90.00
_cell.angle_beta   90.00
_cell.angle_gamma   90.00
#
_symmetry.space_group_name_H-M   'P 1'
#
loop_
_entity.id
_entity.type
_entity.pdbx_description
1 polymer ?
#
loop_
_entity_poly.entity_id
_entity_poly.type
_entity_poly.pdbx_seq_one_letter_code
_entity_poly.pdbx_strand_id
1 'polypeptide(L)'
;MIRQLILSAVTIAAGASIAVSQVVVLNSPAPWLTLRNDSVVAKAQIDTALNKSKVIKYTLSSVIGGTTKVIAKKDVNVTDVANDAFITKVNSSVLGGLDYLKIEWAADSQKAEILPFGILALEKLSKTTLVQIRSVDSTASLKAIADGIKDADFVKNGSHSYALVWNSKALYMIAKKSTDTTILTFAIDGKNGKNAFVAYPDRFVMIKQDSVWGIHYERKFIDSKIKYVEKQWHNEIYKEIVDDKIIVALPWFDSGIVPFEGRQAGFAVFVKKGDGIVASVPDKAQYYIPGTWGNFELSK
;
A
#
# COMPACT_ATOMS: atom_id res chain seq x y z
N MET A 1 41.04 23.95 -21.73
CA MET A 1 40.80 22.89 -22.72
C MET A 1 41.03 21.56 -22.00
N ILE A 2 40.16 20.54 -22.18
CA ILE A 2 40.38 19.13 -21.73
C ILE A 2 40.44 18.94 -20.18
N ARG A 3 40.08 17.81 -19.55
CA ARG A 3 38.94 16.85 -19.65
C ARG A 3 39.05 15.89 -18.41
N GLN A 4 38.02 15.07 -18.14
CA GLN A 4 37.96 13.99 -17.12
C GLN A 4 37.92 14.48 -15.66
N LEU A 5 37.02 14.03 -14.76
CA LEU A 5 36.53 12.69 -14.33
C LEU A 5 37.48 11.96 -13.38
N ILE A 6 37.07 11.79 -12.10
CA ILE A 6 36.91 10.47 -11.44
C ILE A 6 36.26 10.57 -10.03
N LEU A 7 35.50 9.51 -9.72
CA LEU A 7 34.85 9.05 -8.47
C LEU A 7 34.67 9.96 -7.22
N SER A 8 33.40 10.07 -6.83
CA SER A 8 32.83 9.53 -5.57
C SER A 8 33.61 9.67 -4.24
N ALA A 9 33.06 10.51 -3.36
CA ALA A 9 33.02 10.23 -1.92
C ALA A 9 31.55 10.18 -1.48
N VAL A 10 31.12 9.07 -0.86
CA VAL A 10 29.80 9.01 -0.21
C VAL A 10 29.90 9.79 1.08
N THR A 11 29.33 10.99 1.13
CA THR A 11 29.14 11.70 2.40
C THR A 11 28.09 10.97 3.21
N ILE A 12 28.54 9.95 3.96
CA ILE A 12 27.83 9.49 5.14
C ILE A 12 27.81 10.69 6.08
N ALA A 13 26.73 11.46 6.01
CA ALA A 13 26.41 12.46 7.00
C ALA A 13 26.06 11.71 8.29
N ALA A 14 27.10 11.26 9.01
CA ALA A 14 27.08 11.05 10.43
C ALA A 14 26.88 12.42 11.10
N GLY A 15 25.70 13.00 10.89
CA GLY A 15 25.28 14.25 11.50
C GLY A 15 25.40 14.06 13.00
N ALA A 16 26.24 14.87 13.63
CA ALA A 16 26.48 14.80 15.05
C ALA A 16 25.13 14.73 15.77
N SER A 17 24.95 13.73 16.63
CA SER A 17 23.69 13.46 17.30
C SER A 17 23.36 14.61 18.25
N ILE A 18 22.66 15.62 17.73
CA ILE A 18 21.93 16.58 18.55
C ILE A 18 20.87 15.74 19.28
N ALA A 19 21.20 15.34 20.50
CA ALA A 19 20.33 14.56 21.37
C ALA A 19 19.20 15.46 21.88
N VAL A 20 18.32 15.87 20.97
CA VAL A 20 17.04 16.50 21.31
C VAL A 20 16.25 15.43 22.06
N SER A 21 16.18 15.55 23.38
CA SER A 21 15.49 14.62 24.27
C SER A 21 14.06 14.41 23.79
N GLN A 22 13.72 13.20 23.33
CA GLN A 22 12.36 12.89 22.90
C GLN A 22 11.46 12.79 24.13
N VAL A 23 10.77 13.90 24.46
CA VAL A 23 9.82 14.00 25.59
C VAL A 23 8.62 13.06 25.46
N VAL A 24 8.36 12.54 24.25
CA VAL A 24 7.38 11.48 23.99
C VAL A 24 7.92 10.53 22.93
N VAL A 25 8.08 9.24 23.29
CA VAL A 25 8.49 8.16 22.37
C VAL A 25 7.28 7.30 22.03
N LEU A 26 6.55 7.69 20.97
CA LEU A 26 5.40 6.94 20.47
C LEU A 26 5.85 5.67 19.73
N ASN A 27 6.04 4.60 20.50
CA ASN A 27 6.36 3.26 20.01
C ASN A 27 5.25 2.69 19.11
N SER A 28 5.41 2.92 17.81
CA SER A 28 4.71 2.28 16.70
C SER A 28 5.75 1.57 15.82
N PRO A 29 5.36 0.78 14.80
CA PRO A 29 6.28 0.37 13.73
C PRO A 29 6.86 1.58 12.95
N ALA A 30 7.40 1.36 11.75
CA ALA A 30 7.75 2.43 10.80
C ALA A 30 7.14 2.17 9.40
N PRO A 31 7.04 3.18 8.50
CA PRO A 31 6.90 4.63 8.76
C PRO A 31 5.48 5.18 8.48
N TRP A 32 4.56 4.41 7.87
CA TRP A 32 3.14 4.78 7.66
C TRP A 32 2.26 3.69 8.27
N LEU A 33 1.49 4.02 9.31
CA LEU A 33 1.40 3.07 10.42
C LEU A 33 0.07 2.36 10.52
N THR A 34 0.03 1.12 10.01
CA THR A 34 -1.14 0.25 10.08
C THR A 34 -1.28 -0.36 11.48
N LEU A 35 -2.26 0.11 12.24
CA LEU A 35 -2.73 -0.57 13.46
C LEU A 35 -3.46 -1.86 13.06
N ARG A 36 -3.08 -2.96 13.69
CA ARG A 36 -3.68 -4.31 13.51
C ARG A 36 -4.99 -4.50 14.26
N ASN A 37 -5.35 -3.53 15.09
CA ASN A 37 -6.57 -3.44 15.87
C ASN A 37 -7.09 -2.00 15.80
N ASP A 38 -8.19 -1.73 16.51
CA ASP A 38 -8.87 -0.45 16.52
C ASP A 38 -8.56 0.41 17.77
N SER A 39 -7.46 0.13 18.47
CA SER A 39 -7.07 0.82 19.70
C SER A 39 -5.82 1.70 19.53
N VAL A 40 -5.81 2.86 20.20
CA VAL A 40 -4.69 3.81 20.16
C VAL A 40 -4.11 3.98 21.57
N VAL A 41 -2.92 3.42 21.77
CA VAL A 41 -2.07 3.62 22.95
C VAL A 41 -0.91 4.53 22.56
N ALA A 42 -0.76 5.65 23.28
CA ALA A 42 0.45 6.43 23.29
C ALA A 42 1.39 5.92 24.39
N LYS A 43 2.69 5.90 24.11
CA LYS A 43 3.74 5.70 25.13
C LYS A 43 4.57 6.96 25.24
N ALA A 44 5.01 7.30 26.44
CA ALA A 44 5.89 8.42 26.69
C ALA A 44 7.06 7.98 27.58
N GLN A 45 8.28 8.30 27.16
CA GLN A 45 9.46 8.34 28.00
C GLN A 45 9.82 9.81 28.13
N ILE A 46 9.96 10.30 29.36
CA ILE A 46 9.90 11.72 29.68
C ILE A 46 11.12 12.04 30.54
N ASP A 47 12.00 12.88 30.01
CA ASP A 47 13.04 13.50 30.82
C ASP A 47 12.38 14.54 31.74
N THR A 48 12.21 14.18 33.01
CA THR A 48 11.58 15.02 34.05
C THR A 48 12.50 16.10 34.60
N ALA A 49 13.79 16.13 34.22
CA ALA A 49 14.69 17.25 34.48
C ALA A 49 14.54 18.36 33.41
N LEU A 50 14.20 17.98 32.18
CA LEU A 50 14.00 18.91 31.05
C LEU A 50 12.53 19.34 30.86
N ASN A 51 11.56 18.45 31.05
CA ASN A 51 10.13 18.75 30.96
C ASN A 51 9.55 19.05 32.36
N LYS A 52 9.10 20.29 32.58
CA LYS A 52 8.49 20.72 33.86
C LYS A 52 6.98 20.49 33.89
N SER A 53 6.36 20.24 32.73
CA SER A 53 4.95 19.88 32.63
C SER A 53 4.69 18.52 33.27
N LYS A 54 3.93 18.54 34.36
CA LYS A 54 3.33 17.33 34.94
C LYS A 54 2.13 16.80 34.14
N VAL A 55 1.86 17.33 32.95
CA VAL A 55 0.75 16.92 32.06
C VAL A 55 1.20 16.91 30.60
N ILE A 56 0.99 15.80 29.89
CA ILE A 56 1.01 15.76 28.42
C ILE A 56 -0.43 15.75 27.91
N LYS A 57 -0.74 16.58 26.92
CA LYS A 57 -2.07 16.68 26.31
C LYS A 57 -2.06 16.05 24.93
N TYR A 58 -2.75 14.94 24.75
CA TYR A 58 -2.93 14.27 23.47
C TYR A 58 -4.26 14.66 22.81
N THR A 59 -4.24 14.86 21.49
CA THR A 59 -5.43 14.94 20.65
C THR A 59 -5.32 13.91 19.54
N LEU A 60 -6.31 13.03 19.39
CA LEU A 60 -6.43 12.12 18.26
C LEU A 60 -7.49 12.64 17.31
N SER A 61 -7.15 12.75 16.03
CA SER A 61 -8.04 13.24 14.97
C SER A 61 -8.05 12.28 13.78
N SER A 62 -9.18 12.16 13.10
CA SER A 62 -9.26 11.61 11.73
C SER A 62 -9.14 12.72 10.71
N VAL A 63 -8.34 12.51 9.68
CA VAL A 63 -8.36 13.26 8.42
C VAL A 63 -9.14 12.39 7.42
N ILE A 64 -10.30 12.86 6.96
CA ILE A 64 -11.16 12.16 6.00
C ILE A 64 -11.52 13.14 4.87
N GLY A 65 -11.24 12.79 3.62
CA GLY A 65 -11.41 13.70 2.48
C GLY A 65 -10.64 15.02 2.64
N GLY A 66 -9.52 15.00 3.38
CA GLY A 66 -8.75 16.19 3.77
C GLY A 66 -9.37 17.06 4.89
N THR A 67 -10.56 16.72 5.39
CA THR A 67 -11.20 17.39 6.55
C THR A 67 -10.72 16.75 7.84
N THR A 68 -10.26 17.56 8.79
CA THR A 68 -9.80 17.07 10.10
C THR A 68 -10.93 17.13 11.14
N LYS A 69 -11.21 16.01 11.80
CA LYS A 69 -12.17 15.89 12.91
C LYS A 69 -11.50 15.28 14.13
N VAL A 70 -11.60 15.94 15.28
CA VAL A 70 -11.14 15.39 16.56
C VAL A 70 -12.02 14.19 16.94
N ILE A 71 -11.39 13.07 17.30
CA ILE A 71 -12.02 11.85 17.82
C ILE A 71 -11.98 11.85 19.35
N ALA A 72 -10.81 12.17 19.92
CA ALA A 72 -10.59 12.15 21.36
C ALA A 72 -9.53 13.17 21.80
N LYS A 73 -9.61 13.58 23.06
CA LYS A 73 -8.56 14.31 23.77
C LYS A 73 -8.26 13.60 25.08
N LYS A 74 -6.99 13.56 25.48
CA LYS A 74 -6.53 12.86 26.68
C LYS A 74 -5.37 13.61 27.32
N ASP A 75 -5.64 14.21 28.48
CA ASP A 75 -4.60 14.75 29.35
C ASP A 75 -4.05 13.59 30.21
N VAL A 76 -2.73 13.53 30.34
CA VAL A 76 -1.97 12.43 30.96
C VAL A 76 -1.02 13.03 32.00
N ASN A 77 -1.25 12.72 33.27
CA ASN A 77 -0.39 13.17 34.35
C ASN A 77 0.94 12.40 34.33
N VAL A 78 2.04 13.14 34.43
CA VAL A 78 3.41 12.60 34.50
C VAL A 78 3.74 12.36 35.96
N THR A 79 3.77 11.09 36.37
CA THR A 79 4.12 10.68 37.73
C THR A 79 5.59 10.36 37.88
N ASP A 80 6.20 9.71 36.87
CA ASP A 80 7.65 9.49 36.78
C ASP A 80 8.08 9.13 35.34
N VAL A 81 9.39 8.88 35.14
CA VAL A 81 10.18 8.82 33.90
C VAL A 81 9.57 8.14 32.65
N ALA A 82 8.60 7.21 32.80
CA ALA A 82 7.90 6.61 31.67
C ALA A 82 6.43 6.30 32.02
N ASN A 83 5.51 6.51 31.05
CA ASN A 83 4.09 6.25 31.24
C ASN A 83 3.40 5.78 29.93
N ASP A 84 2.47 4.84 30.06
CA ASP A 84 1.64 4.29 28.98
C ASP A 84 0.23 4.89 29.06
N ALA A 85 -0.18 5.62 28.03
CA ALA A 85 -1.46 6.31 27.96
C ALA A 85 -2.37 5.73 26.85
N PHE A 86 -3.40 4.98 27.25
CA PHE A 86 -4.53 4.70 26.37
C PHE A 86 -5.24 6.02 26.04
N ILE A 87 -5.27 6.39 24.75
CA ILE A 87 -5.98 7.59 24.28
C ILE A 87 -7.45 7.27 24.08
N THR A 88 -7.76 6.32 23.19
CA THR A 88 -9.14 5.86 22.93
C THR A 88 -9.16 4.58 22.09
N LYS A 89 -10.36 3.98 21.98
CA LYS A 89 -10.72 3.03 20.94
C LYS A 89 -11.41 3.78 19.79
N VAL A 90 -10.98 3.55 18.56
CA VAL A 90 -11.53 4.20 17.37
C VAL A 90 -12.55 3.28 16.73
N ASN A 91 -13.82 3.68 16.72
CA ASN A 91 -14.90 2.84 16.19
C ASN A 91 -14.97 2.85 14.64
N SER A 92 -13.85 2.53 13.98
CA SER A 92 -13.78 2.21 12.55
C SER A 92 -13.27 0.78 12.33
N SER A 93 -13.55 0.21 11.17
CA SER A 93 -12.92 -1.01 10.67
C SER A 93 -11.73 -0.73 9.76
N VAL A 94 -11.79 0.35 8.99
CA VAL A 94 -10.78 0.76 8.00
C VAL A 94 -10.56 2.26 8.08
N LEU A 95 -9.29 2.67 8.19
CA LEU A 95 -8.81 4.00 7.82
C LEU A 95 -7.47 3.79 7.11
N GLY A 96 -7.35 4.32 5.89
CA GLY A 96 -6.19 4.08 5.05
C GLY A 96 -6.21 4.87 3.75
N GLY A 97 -5.11 4.75 3.00
CA GLY A 97 -4.94 5.50 1.76
C GLY A 97 -4.95 7.01 2.00
N LEU A 98 -5.97 7.69 1.48
CA LEU A 98 -6.17 9.14 1.60
C LEU A 98 -6.76 9.56 2.96
N ASP A 99 -7.44 8.64 3.65
CA ASP A 99 -8.06 8.88 4.95
C ASP A 99 -7.20 8.25 6.05
N TYR A 100 -6.90 8.98 7.11
CA TYR A 100 -5.94 8.54 8.13
C TYR A 100 -6.18 9.16 9.50
N LEU A 101 -5.54 8.60 10.52
CA LEU A 101 -5.45 9.17 11.86
C LEU A 101 -4.17 10.01 12.01
N LYS A 102 -4.31 11.09 12.77
CA LYS A 102 -3.25 11.99 13.22
C LYS A 102 -3.30 12.09 14.74
N ILE A 103 -2.15 11.95 15.39
CA ILE A 103 -1.99 12.20 16.84
C ILE A 103 -1.20 13.50 17.00
N GLU A 104 -1.74 14.44 17.75
CA GLU A 104 -1.04 15.64 18.23
C GLU A 104 -0.75 15.47 19.73
N TRP A 105 0.42 15.92 20.17
CA TRP A 105 0.74 16.04 21.60
C TRP A 105 1.37 17.39 21.92
N ALA A 106 1.15 17.87 23.15
CA ALA A 106 1.78 19.06 23.69
C ALA A 106 2.13 18.91 25.18
N ALA A 107 3.26 19.49 25.59
CA ALA A 107 3.73 19.57 26.97
C ALA A 107 4.57 20.85 27.15
N ASP A 108 4.28 21.67 28.17
CA ASP A 108 4.76 23.05 28.30
C ASP A 108 4.67 23.83 26.96
N SER A 109 5.80 24.28 26.42
CA SER A 109 5.92 24.97 25.13
C SER A 109 6.19 24.03 23.94
N GLN A 110 6.43 22.74 24.21
CA GLN A 110 6.69 21.74 23.17
C GLN A 110 5.39 21.20 22.59
N LYS A 111 5.40 20.94 21.28
CA LYS A 111 4.33 20.26 20.55
C LYS A 111 4.93 19.46 19.40
N ALA A 112 4.32 18.32 19.08
CA ALA A 112 4.59 17.62 17.83
C ALA A 112 3.34 16.83 17.38
N GLU A 113 3.40 16.33 16.15
CA GLU A 113 2.38 15.47 15.57
C GLU A 113 3.00 14.21 14.98
N ILE A 114 2.25 13.11 14.96
CA ILE A 114 2.56 11.94 14.14
C ILE A 114 1.36 11.62 13.26
N LEU A 115 1.67 11.45 11.97
CA LEU A 115 0.77 11.02 10.92
C LEU A 115 1.60 10.38 9.79
N PRO A 116 1.09 9.36 9.10
CA PRO A 116 -0.25 8.79 9.24
C PRO A 116 -0.24 7.58 10.18
N PHE A 117 -1.37 7.36 10.85
CA PHE A 117 -1.77 6.02 11.26
C PHE A 117 -3.01 5.60 10.48
N GLY A 118 -3.09 4.33 10.12
CA GLY A 118 -4.26 3.70 9.52
C GLY A 118 -4.76 2.60 10.44
N ILE A 119 -6.04 2.27 10.33
CA ILE A 119 -6.64 1.12 11.03
C ILE A 119 -6.96 0.07 9.99
N LEU A 120 -6.56 -1.16 10.27
CA LEU A 120 -6.95 -2.33 9.50
C LEU A 120 -7.37 -3.45 10.46
N ALA A 121 -8.60 -3.35 10.94
CA ALA A 121 -9.26 -4.35 11.77
C ALA A 121 -9.62 -5.56 10.91
N LEU A 122 -8.65 -6.47 10.72
CA LEU A 122 -8.73 -7.61 9.81
C LEU A 122 -9.95 -8.51 10.07
N GLU A 123 -10.37 -8.60 11.33
CA GLU A 123 -11.54 -9.37 11.78
C GLU A 123 -12.89 -8.75 11.38
N LYS A 124 -12.89 -7.46 10.99
CA LYS A 124 -14.07 -6.71 10.52
C LYS A 124 -14.11 -6.54 9.00
N LEU A 125 -13.10 -7.03 8.29
CA LEU A 125 -13.09 -7.06 6.83
C LEU A 125 -13.93 -8.22 6.32
N SER A 126 -14.56 -8.05 5.15
CA SER A 126 -15.15 -9.16 4.41
C SER A 126 -14.07 -10.20 4.12
N LYS A 127 -14.33 -11.48 4.43
CA LYS A 127 -13.47 -12.57 3.97
C LYS A 127 -13.48 -12.61 2.44
N THR A 128 -12.31 -12.46 1.84
CA THR A 128 -12.13 -12.50 0.39
C THR A 128 -11.86 -13.93 -0.05
N THR A 129 -12.44 -14.35 -1.17
CA THR A 129 -12.04 -15.60 -1.83
C THR A 129 -10.66 -15.42 -2.48
N LEU A 130 -9.91 -16.51 -2.63
CA LEU A 130 -8.66 -16.47 -3.40
C LEU A 130 -8.99 -16.17 -4.87
N VAL A 131 -8.31 -15.16 -5.41
CA VAL A 131 -8.41 -14.81 -6.83
C VAL A 131 -7.76 -15.95 -7.62
N GLN A 132 -8.54 -16.54 -8.52
CA GLN A 132 -8.12 -17.73 -9.26
C GLN A 132 -6.95 -17.41 -10.18
N ILE A 133 -5.93 -18.26 -10.13
CA ILE A 133 -4.74 -18.20 -10.96
C ILE A 133 -4.34 -19.64 -11.32
N ARG A 134 -4.03 -19.89 -12.59
CA ARG A 134 -3.74 -21.24 -13.10
C ARG A 134 -2.26 -21.39 -13.44
N SER A 135 -1.67 -22.57 -13.20
CA SER A 135 -0.32 -22.84 -13.66
C SER A 135 -0.27 -23.05 -15.19
N VAL A 136 0.85 -22.68 -15.80
CA VAL A 136 1.20 -22.99 -17.20
C VAL A 136 2.66 -23.44 -17.28
N ASP A 137 3.04 -24.08 -18.37
CA ASP A 137 4.43 -24.54 -18.55
C ASP A 137 5.42 -23.36 -18.53
N SER A 138 6.60 -23.58 -17.95
CA SER A 138 7.70 -22.61 -17.92
C SER A 138 8.27 -22.29 -19.32
N THR A 139 8.00 -23.14 -20.31
CA THR A 139 8.44 -23.02 -21.71
C THR A 139 7.35 -22.51 -22.65
N ALA A 140 6.11 -22.35 -22.18
CA ALA A 140 5.00 -21.87 -23.00
C ALA A 140 5.26 -20.44 -23.52
N SER A 141 5.00 -20.22 -24.82
CA SER A 141 4.99 -18.89 -25.42
C SER A 141 3.73 -18.11 -25.02
N LEU A 142 3.74 -16.77 -25.21
CA LEU A 142 2.59 -15.93 -24.93
C LEU A 142 1.37 -16.34 -25.79
N LYS A 143 1.58 -16.71 -27.06
CA LYS A 143 0.55 -17.33 -27.89
C LYS A 143 0.03 -18.66 -27.34
N ALA A 144 0.90 -19.59 -26.92
CA ALA A 144 0.45 -20.87 -26.36
C ALA A 144 -0.35 -20.68 -25.05
N ILE A 145 -0.01 -19.66 -24.26
CA ILE A 145 -0.78 -19.22 -23.09
C ILE A 145 -2.15 -18.66 -23.51
N ALA A 146 -2.20 -17.82 -24.55
CA ALA A 146 -3.43 -17.21 -25.06
C ALA A 146 -4.40 -18.25 -25.67
N ASP A 147 -3.87 -19.20 -26.44
CA ASP A 147 -4.62 -20.30 -27.07
C ASP A 147 -5.13 -21.30 -26.03
N GLY A 148 -4.35 -21.51 -24.95
CA GLY A 148 -4.65 -22.44 -23.87
C GLY A 148 -5.66 -21.95 -22.82
N ILE A 149 -6.21 -20.74 -22.98
CA ILE A 149 -7.11 -20.08 -22.02
C ILE A 149 -8.53 -19.95 -22.63
N LYS A 150 -9.52 -20.49 -21.90
CA LYS A 150 -10.91 -20.64 -22.35
C LYS A 150 -11.79 -19.52 -21.82
N ASP A 151 -12.94 -19.31 -22.43
CA ASP A 151 -13.91 -18.29 -21.98
C ASP A 151 -14.39 -18.48 -20.53
N ALA A 152 -14.40 -19.72 -20.02
CA ALA A 152 -14.70 -20.04 -18.62
C ALA A 152 -13.58 -19.67 -17.63
N ASP A 153 -12.35 -19.46 -18.10
CA ASP A 153 -11.20 -19.05 -17.28
C ASP A 153 -11.22 -17.53 -17.00
N PHE A 154 -12.07 -16.75 -17.68
CA PHE A 154 -12.15 -15.30 -17.56
C PHE A 154 -13.12 -14.83 -16.46
N VAL A 155 -12.59 -14.14 -15.46
CA VAL A 155 -13.34 -13.39 -14.45
C VAL A 155 -13.79 -12.04 -15.03
N LYS A 156 -15.08 -11.71 -14.91
CA LYS A 156 -15.62 -10.40 -15.29
C LYS A 156 -15.47 -9.39 -14.17
N ASN A 157 -15.02 -8.18 -14.48
CA ASN A 157 -14.91 -7.03 -13.59
C ASN A 157 -15.44 -5.79 -14.30
N GLY A 158 -16.65 -5.34 -13.94
CA GLY A 158 -17.35 -4.27 -14.66
C GLY A 158 -17.59 -4.64 -16.13
N SER A 159 -17.04 -3.84 -17.04
CA SER A 159 -17.07 -4.02 -18.50
C SER A 159 -15.89 -4.85 -19.05
N HIS A 160 -14.91 -5.22 -18.22
CA HIS A 160 -13.71 -5.96 -18.61
C HIS A 160 -13.80 -7.44 -18.21
N SER A 161 -13.07 -8.29 -18.92
CA SER A 161 -12.90 -9.71 -18.58
C SER A 161 -11.42 -10.06 -18.58
N TYR A 162 -10.94 -10.71 -17.52
CA TYR A 162 -9.54 -11.05 -17.34
C TYR A 162 -9.33 -12.48 -16.82
N ALA A 163 -8.20 -13.08 -17.17
CA ALA A 163 -7.69 -14.34 -16.61
C ALA A 163 -6.27 -14.13 -16.09
N LEU A 164 -5.84 -14.97 -15.15
CA LEU A 164 -4.49 -14.94 -14.58
C LEU A 164 -3.84 -16.33 -14.73
N VAL A 165 -2.59 -16.36 -15.20
CA VAL A 165 -1.76 -17.57 -15.13
C VAL A 165 -0.37 -17.28 -14.61
N TRP A 166 0.35 -18.32 -14.19
CA TRP A 166 1.72 -18.20 -13.69
C TRP A 166 2.60 -19.36 -14.13
N ASN A 167 3.90 -19.10 -14.19
CA ASN A 167 4.95 -20.13 -14.18
C ASN A 167 6.16 -19.63 -13.38
N SER A 168 7.29 -20.33 -13.44
CA SER A 168 8.53 -19.94 -12.74
C SER A 168 9.17 -18.64 -13.22
N LYS A 169 8.75 -18.07 -14.36
CA LYS A 169 9.33 -16.85 -14.96
C LYS A 169 8.50 -15.60 -14.69
N ALA A 170 7.18 -15.69 -14.83
CA ALA A 170 6.29 -14.53 -14.75
C ALA A 170 4.90 -14.84 -14.17
N LEU A 171 4.27 -13.76 -13.68
CA LEU A 171 2.82 -13.61 -13.57
C LEU A 171 2.29 -13.08 -14.91
N TYR A 172 1.25 -13.70 -15.46
CA TYR A 172 0.63 -13.27 -16.69
C TYR A 172 -0.80 -12.78 -16.42
N MET A 173 -1.08 -11.53 -16.80
CA MET A 173 -2.41 -10.94 -16.78
C MET A 173 -2.94 -10.92 -18.21
N ILE A 174 -4.04 -11.64 -18.44
CA ILE A 174 -4.67 -11.79 -19.76
C ILE A 174 -5.98 -11.02 -19.72
N ALA A 175 -6.17 -10.04 -20.60
CA ALA A 175 -7.42 -9.30 -20.73
C ALA A 175 -8.05 -9.54 -22.10
N LYS A 176 -9.38 -9.70 -22.17
CA LYS A 176 -10.09 -9.58 -23.44
C LYS A 176 -10.07 -8.12 -23.91
N LYS A 177 -9.86 -7.89 -25.20
CA LYS A 177 -9.97 -6.57 -25.84
C LYS A 177 -11.35 -5.99 -25.56
N SER A 178 -11.38 -4.72 -25.19
CA SER A 178 -12.60 -3.96 -24.93
C SER A 178 -12.55 -2.63 -25.66
N THR A 179 -13.70 -2.20 -26.18
CA THR A 179 -13.88 -0.85 -26.75
C THR A 179 -14.07 0.21 -25.66
N ASP A 180 -14.23 -0.20 -24.40
CA ASP A 180 -14.34 0.69 -23.25
C ASP A 180 -13.05 1.54 -23.06
N THR A 181 -13.23 2.77 -22.59
CA THR A 181 -12.14 3.75 -22.37
C THR A 181 -11.67 3.81 -20.91
N THR A 182 -12.31 3.05 -20.03
CA THR A 182 -11.87 2.78 -18.65
C THR A 182 -10.59 1.95 -18.61
N ILE A 183 -9.87 2.04 -17.48
CA ILE A 183 -8.57 1.40 -17.29
C ILE A 183 -8.75 0.17 -16.39
N LEU A 184 -8.44 -1.02 -16.91
CA LEU A 184 -8.29 -2.23 -16.12
C LEU A 184 -6.95 -2.18 -15.40
N THR A 185 -6.94 -2.26 -14.08
CA THR A 185 -5.73 -2.15 -13.25
C THR A 185 -5.58 -3.36 -12.36
N PHE A 186 -4.50 -4.13 -12.52
CA PHE A 186 -4.09 -5.20 -11.62
C PHE A 186 -3.15 -4.62 -10.56
N ALA A 187 -3.47 -4.78 -9.28
CA ALA A 187 -2.69 -4.29 -8.14
C ALA A 187 -2.14 -5.46 -7.33
N ILE A 188 -0.85 -5.43 -7.00
CA ILE A 188 -0.08 -6.55 -6.45
C ILE A 188 0.70 -6.08 -5.21
N ASP A 189 0.48 -6.74 -4.08
CA ASP A 189 1.17 -6.54 -2.80
C ASP A 189 1.96 -7.82 -2.45
N GLY A 190 3.28 -7.81 -2.70
CA GLY A 190 4.20 -8.91 -2.37
C GLY A 190 4.42 -9.19 -0.86
N LYS A 191 3.75 -8.42 0.02
CA LYS A 191 3.70 -8.57 1.49
C LYS A 191 2.33 -9.11 1.96
N ASN A 192 1.52 -9.61 1.03
CA ASN A 192 0.27 -10.37 1.26
C ASN A 192 -0.91 -9.53 1.80
N GLY A 193 -1.20 -8.39 1.15
CA GLY A 193 -2.51 -7.73 1.18
C GLY A 193 -2.97 -7.30 2.56
N LYS A 194 -2.07 -6.68 3.35
CA LYS A 194 -2.24 -6.51 4.80
C LYS A 194 -1.88 -5.11 5.32
N ASN A 195 -1.92 -4.08 4.50
CA ASN A 195 -1.46 -2.73 4.85
C ASN A 195 -2.59 -1.69 4.70
N ALA A 196 -2.75 -0.77 5.65
CA ALA A 196 -3.70 0.34 5.51
C ALA A 196 -3.30 1.35 4.42
N PHE A 197 -2.07 1.27 3.93
CA PHE A 197 -1.52 2.14 2.90
C PHE A 197 -0.77 1.30 1.87
N VAL A 198 -0.79 1.73 0.61
CA VAL A 198 0.16 1.24 -0.41
C VAL A 198 1.61 1.51 0.01
N ALA A 199 2.56 0.96 -0.74
CA ALA A 199 3.99 1.12 -0.51
C ALA A 199 4.78 1.14 -1.82
N TYR A 200 6.02 1.62 -1.77
CA TYR A 200 6.97 1.56 -2.89
C TYR A 200 7.11 0.17 -3.57
N PRO A 201 7.16 -0.97 -2.85
CA PRO A 201 7.20 -2.30 -3.49
C PRO A 201 5.87 -2.74 -4.12
N ASP A 202 4.76 -2.03 -3.92
CA ASP A 202 3.48 -2.44 -4.49
C ASP A 202 3.47 -2.10 -5.98
N ARG A 203 2.88 -2.98 -6.79
CA ARG A 203 2.93 -2.91 -8.26
C ARG A 203 1.54 -2.81 -8.83
N PHE A 204 1.37 -1.92 -9.81
CA PHE A 204 0.12 -1.75 -10.52
C PHE A 204 0.40 -1.85 -12.02
N VAL A 205 -0.30 -2.76 -12.70
CA VAL A 205 -0.24 -2.96 -14.15
C VAL A 205 -1.57 -2.51 -14.73
N MET A 206 -1.53 -1.54 -15.63
CA MET A 206 -2.70 -0.91 -16.23
C MET A 206 -2.84 -1.29 -17.71
N ILE A 207 -4.07 -1.58 -18.11
CA ILE A 207 -4.46 -1.84 -19.50
C ILE A 207 -5.62 -0.89 -19.85
N LYS A 208 -5.49 -0.18 -20.97
CA LYS A 208 -6.57 0.64 -21.56
C LYS A 208 -6.54 0.46 -23.06
N GLN A 209 -7.55 -0.21 -23.61
CA GLN A 209 -7.53 -0.71 -24.99
C GLN A 209 -6.21 -1.47 -25.21
N ASP A 210 -5.51 -1.26 -26.33
CA ASP A 210 -4.25 -1.95 -26.64
C ASP A 210 -3.01 -1.39 -25.89
N SER A 211 -3.17 -0.35 -25.07
CA SER A 211 -2.09 0.28 -24.30
C SER A 211 -1.90 -0.37 -22.93
N VAL A 212 -0.65 -0.63 -22.57
CA VAL A 212 -0.26 -1.25 -21.28
C VAL A 212 0.89 -0.46 -20.66
N TRP A 213 0.83 -0.21 -19.35
CA TRP A 213 1.91 0.44 -18.59
C TRP A 213 1.94 -0.01 -17.14
N GLY A 214 3.12 0.06 -16.52
CA GLY A 214 3.31 -0.17 -15.09
C GLY A 214 3.40 1.16 -14.31
N ILE A 215 2.91 1.15 -13.07
CA ILE A 215 3.20 2.17 -12.07
C ILE A 215 3.51 1.55 -10.70
N HIS A 216 4.13 2.33 -9.83
CA HIS A 216 4.16 2.11 -8.39
C HIS A 216 3.89 3.45 -7.67
N TYR A 217 3.63 3.41 -6.36
CA TYR A 217 3.42 4.63 -5.56
C TYR A 217 4.59 4.92 -4.63
N GLU A 218 5.24 6.05 -4.86
CA GLU A 218 5.94 6.74 -3.78
C GLU A 218 4.89 7.48 -2.92
N ARG A 219 5.26 7.93 -1.72
CA ARG A 219 4.54 9.01 -1.04
C ARG A 219 5.49 10.16 -0.82
N LYS A 220 4.93 11.35 -0.67
CA LYS A 220 5.64 12.49 -0.11
C LYS A 220 4.71 13.19 0.90
N PHE A 221 5.32 13.70 1.97
CA PHE A 221 4.65 14.62 2.88
C PHE A 221 4.75 16.01 2.26
N ILE A 222 3.62 16.58 1.82
CA ILE A 222 3.54 17.84 1.07
C ILE A 222 2.30 18.58 1.58
N ASP A 223 2.45 19.86 1.96
CA ASP A 223 1.39 20.72 2.51
C ASP A 223 0.72 20.13 3.77
N SER A 224 1.53 19.54 4.67
CA SER A 224 1.10 18.77 5.86
C SER A 224 0.13 17.61 5.56
N LYS A 225 0.09 17.15 4.31
CA LYS A 225 -0.73 16.03 3.83
C LYS A 225 0.14 14.97 3.18
N ILE A 226 -0.40 13.77 3.06
CA ILE A 226 0.27 12.67 2.35
C ILE A 226 -0.28 12.62 0.94
N LYS A 227 0.62 12.78 -0.02
CA LYS A 227 0.32 12.64 -1.44
C LYS A 227 0.97 11.35 -1.93
N TYR A 228 0.16 10.41 -2.43
CA TYR A 228 0.65 9.27 -3.19
C TYR A 228 1.12 9.78 -4.53
N VAL A 229 2.43 9.78 -4.73
CA VAL A 229 3.06 10.24 -5.96
C VAL A 229 3.18 9.04 -6.87
N GLU A 230 2.33 9.01 -7.88
CA GLU A 230 2.40 8.03 -8.96
C GLU A 230 3.78 8.12 -9.63
N LYS A 231 4.41 6.96 -9.81
CA LYS A 231 5.67 6.81 -10.52
C LYS A 231 5.48 5.76 -11.60
N GLN A 232 5.78 6.13 -12.84
CA GLN A 232 5.85 5.14 -13.91
C GLN A 232 6.94 4.13 -13.58
N TRP A 233 6.57 2.86 -13.63
CA TRP A 233 7.45 1.73 -13.43
C TRP A 233 8.02 1.37 -14.80
N HIS A 234 9.23 1.86 -15.04
CA HIS A 234 9.99 1.58 -16.26
C HIS A 234 10.81 0.31 -16.03
N ASN A 235 10.28 -0.86 -16.41
CA ASN A 235 11.00 -2.13 -16.51
C ASN A 235 10.15 -3.17 -17.31
N GLU A 236 10.61 -4.42 -17.35
CA GLU A 236 10.32 -5.49 -18.32
C GLU A 236 8.90 -6.10 -18.30
N ILE A 237 7.86 -5.27 -18.29
CA ILE A 237 6.49 -5.70 -18.60
C ILE A 237 6.41 -5.98 -20.11
N TYR A 238 6.31 -7.25 -20.50
CA TYR A 238 6.11 -7.64 -21.91
C TYR A 238 4.61 -7.64 -22.25
N LYS A 239 4.27 -7.22 -23.47
CA LYS A 239 2.90 -7.27 -24.01
C LYS A 239 2.87 -7.94 -25.37
N GLU A 240 2.04 -8.96 -25.52
CA GLU A 240 1.64 -9.52 -26.81
C GLU A 240 0.13 -9.37 -27.00
N ILE A 241 -0.32 -9.31 -28.26
CA ILE A 241 -1.73 -9.27 -28.61
C ILE A 241 -2.00 -10.45 -29.55
N VAL A 242 -2.90 -11.33 -29.14
CA VAL A 242 -3.27 -12.55 -29.87
C VAL A 242 -4.78 -12.55 -30.01
N ASP A 243 -5.27 -12.33 -31.22
CA ASP A 243 -6.70 -12.24 -31.56
C ASP A 243 -7.47 -11.25 -30.67
N ASP A 244 -8.43 -11.72 -29.87
CA ASP A 244 -9.22 -10.93 -28.93
C ASP A 244 -8.51 -10.69 -27.57
N LYS A 245 -7.26 -11.13 -27.38
CA LYS A 245 -6.58 -11.16 -26.07
C LYS A 245 -5.35 -10.26 -26.05
N ILE A 246 -5.17 -9.55 -24.93
CA ILE A 246 -3.96 -8.81 -24.57
C ILE A 246 -3.30 -9.62 -23.45
N ILE A 247 -2.10 -10.13 -23.70
CA ILE A 247 -1.31 -10.90 -22.74
C ILE A 247 -0.20 -10.01 -22.21
N VAL A 248 -0.21 -9.77 -20.91
CA VAL A 248 0.80 -8.95 -20.21
C VAL A 248 1.59 -9.84 -19.28
N ALA A 249 2.87 -10.06 -19.57
CA ALA A 249 3.78 -10.81 -18.72
C ALA A 249 4.55 -9.86 -17.81
N LEU A 250 4.46 -10.10 -16.51
CA LEU A 250 5.24 -9.45 -15.46
C LEU A 250 6.27 -10.45 -14.91
N PRO A 251 7.57 -10.28 -15.23
CA PRO A 251 8.63 -11.10 -14.66
C PRO A 251 8.69 -10.99 -13.14
N TRP A 252 8.87 -12.13 -12.47
CA TRP A 252 8.81 -12.18 -11.02
C TRP A 252 9.87 -11.30 -10.32
N PHE A 253 11.09 -11.24 -10.88
CA PHE A 253 12.18 -10.42 -10.32
C PHE A 253 11.84 -8.92 -10.28
N ASP A 254 11.16 -8.39 -11.29
CA ASP A 254 10.79 -6.96 -11.38
C ASP A 254 9.58 -6.62 -10.48
N SER A 255 8.72 -7.61 -10.24
CA SER A 255 7.69 -7.52 -9.19
C SER A 255 8.26 -7.55 -7.77
N GLY A 256 9.52 -7.99 -7.59
CA GLY A 256 10.14 -8.21 -6.28
C GLY A 256 9.59 -9.42 -5.50
N ILE A 257 8.92 -10.36 -6.18
CA ILE A 257 8.30 -11.54 -5.59
C ILE A 257 9.07 -12.80 -6.02
N VAL A 258 9.30 -13.72 -5.09
CA VAL A 258 9.87 -15.05 -5.40
C VAL A 258 8.74 -16.06 -5.59
N PRO A 259 8.62 -16.72 -6.76
CA PRO A 259 7.57 -17.70 -7.03
C PRO A 259 7.93 -19.06 -6.41
N PHE A 260 6.98 -19.66 -5.69
CA PHE A 260 7.03 -21.03 -5.23
C PHE A 260 5.62 -21.56 -4.98
N GLU A 261 5.46 -22.87 -4.88
CA GLU A 261 4.16 -23.52 -4.71
C GLU A 261 3.57 -23.21 -3.32
N GLY A 262 2.31 -22.77 -3.27
CA GLY A 262 1.70 -22.24 -2.04
C GLY A 262 2.10 -20.79 -1.70
N ARG A 263 2.84 -20.09 -2.58
CA ARG A 263 3.13 -18.65 -2.41
C ARG A 263 1.83 -17.86 -2.55
N GLN A 264 1.39 -17.24 -1.46
CA GLN A 264 0.36 -16.20 -1.52
C GLN A 264 0.97 -14.81 -1.80
N ALA A 265 0.22 -13.95 -2.48
CA ALA A 265 0.49 -12.51 -2.57
C ALA A 265 -0.84 -11.74 -2.61
N GLY A 266 -0.83 -10.50 -2.10
CA GLY A 266 -2.00 -9.65 -2.05
C GLY A 266 -2.34 -9.15 -3.45
N PHE A 267 -3.63 -9.17 -3.80
CA PHE A 267 -4.05 -8.93 -5.18
C PHE A 267 -5.43 -8.32 -5.28
N ALA A 268 -5.58 -7.30 -6.12
CA ALA A 268 -6.88 -6.75 -6.50
C ALA A 268 -6.88 -6.35 -7.98
N VAL A 269 -8.07 -6.34 -8.58
CA VAL A 269 -8.30 -5.83 -9.94
C VAL A 269 -9.32 -4.72 -9.88
N PHE A 270 -9.02 -3.56 -10.45
CA PHE A 270 -9.87 -2.38 -10.45
C PHE A 270 -10.22 -1.96 -11.87
N VAL A 271 -11.43 -1.43 -12.06
CA VAL A 271 -11.78 -0.66 -13.27
C VAL A 271 -11.84 0.82 -12.90
N LYS A 272 -10.98 1.64 -13.50
CA LYS A 272 -10.90 3.10 -13.25
C LYS A 272 -11.62 3.88 -14.36
N LYS A 273 -12.45 4.85 -13.99
CA LYS A 273 -13.06 5.84 -14.89
C LYS A 273 -12.64 7.24 -14.44
N GLY A 274 -11.59 7.76 -15.06
CA GLY A 274 -10.83 8.88 -14.48
C GLY A 274 -10.21 8.43 -13.14
N ASP A 275 -10.32 9.27 -12.13
CA ASP A 275 -9.82 8.96 -10.77
C ASP A 275 -10.73 8.00 -9.98
N GLY A 276 -11.98 7.80 -10.42
CA GLY A 276 -12.97 6.96 -9.73
C GLY A 276 -12.82 5.47 -10.03
N ILE A 277 -12.97 4.62 -9.01
CA ILE A 277 -13.11 3.17 -9.15
C ILE A 277 -14.58 2.85 -9.41
N VAL A 278 -14.89 2.14 -10.50
CA VAL A 278 -16.28 1.77 -10.86
C VAL A 278 -16.60 0.28 -10.66
N ALA A 279 -15.58 -0.57 -10.55
CA ALA A 279 -15.70 -1.98 -10.17
C ALA A 279 -14.38 -2.47 -9.56
N SER A 280 -14.45 -3.48 -8.68
CA SER A 280 -13.27 -4.09 -8.07
C SER A 280 -13.45 -5.60 -7.84
N VAL A 281 -12.37 -6.37 -7.96
CA VAL A 281 -12.24 -7.72 -7.44
C VAL A 281 -11.10 -7.73 -6.42
N PRO A 282 -11.32 -8.13 -5.15
CA PRO A 282 -12.61 -8.48 -4.57
C PRO A 282 -13.55 -7.26 -4.47
N ASP A 283 -14.84 -7.55 -4.27
CA ASP A 283 -15.88 -6.54 -4.09
C ASP A 283 -15.53 -5.54 -2.98
N LYS A 284 -15.64 -4.24 -3.29
CA LYS A 284 -15.37 -3.12 -2.37
C LYS A 284 -13.91 -3.00 -1.88
N ALA A 285 -12.97 -3.64 -2.56
CA ALA A 285 -11.54 -3.37 -2.37
C ALA A 285 -11.24 -1.88 -2.62
N GLN A 286 -10.38 -1.30 -1.80
CA GLN A 286 -9.99 0.11 -1.88
C GLN A 286 -8.60 0.26 -2.48
N TYR A 287 -8.51 1.04 -3.56
CA TYR A 287 -7.32 1.17 -4.40
C TYR A 287 -6.04 1.59 -3.65
N TYR A 288 -6.16 2.42 -2.61
CA TYR A 288 -5.02 2.88 -1.80
C TYR A 288 -4.79 2.09 -0.49
N ILE A 289 -5.54 1.01 -0.26
CA ILE A 289 -5.52 0.22 0.99
C ILE A 289 -5.31 -1.28 0.68
N PRO A 290 -4.06 -1.75 0.53
CA PRO A 290 -3.75 -3.16 0.25
C PRO A 290 -4.37 -4.17 1.21
N GLY A 291 -4.63 -3.74 2.45
CA GLY A 291 -5.35 -4.50 3.46
C GLY A 291 -6.79 -4.90 3.11
N THR A 292 -7.38 -4.28 2.07
CA THR A 292 -8.73 -4.60 1.56
C THR A 292 -8.69 -5.42 0.27
N TRP A 293 -7.50 -5.78 -0.21
CA TRP A 293 -7.34 -6.57 -1.43
C TRP A 293 -7.56 -8.06 -1.12
N GLY A 294 -7.70 -8.87 -2.17
CA GLY A 294 -7.70 -10.33 -2.05
C GLY A 294 -6.28 -10.86 -1.91
N ASN A 295 -6.13 -12.17 -2.05
CA ASN A 295 -4.84 -12.78 -2.39
C ASN A 295 -5.05 -13.71 -3.58
N PHE A 296 -4.02 -13.93 -4.39
CA PHE A 296 -3.88 -15.16 -5.16
C PHE A 296 -2.97 -16.14 -4.41
N GLU A 297 -3.00 -17.41 -4.80
CA GLU A 297 -2.06 -18.43 -4.32
C GLU A 297 -1.49 -19.20 -5.51
N LEU A 298 -0.16 -19.36 -5.55
CA LEU A 298 0.52 -20.07 -6.63
C LEU A 298 0.42 -21.59 -6.43
N SER A 299 -0.72 -22.17 -6.80
CA SER A 299 -0.93 -23.63 -6.91
C SER A 299 -0.62 -24.13 -8.32
N LYS A 300 -0.25 -25.40 -8.45
CA LYS A 300 -0.10 -26.08 -9.75
C LYS A 300 -1.45 -26.56 -10.28
#